data_AF-A0A2V2UN89-F1
#
_entry.id   AF-A0A2V2UN89-F1
#
_cell.length_a   1.000
_cell.length_b   1.000
_cell.length_c   1.000
_cell.angle_alpha   90.00
_cell.angle_beta   90.00
_cell.angle_gamma   90.00
#
_symmetry.space_group_name_H-M   'P 1'
#
loop_
_entity.id
_entity.type
_entity.pdbx_description
1 polymer ?
#
loop_
_entity_poly.entity_id
_entity_poly.type
_entity_poly.pdbx_seq_one_letter_code
_entity_poly.pdbx_strand_id
1 'polypeptide(L)'
;MVFPLMLDLMDFQRVMCNISVPIRLLVLLQNGREAMLSLCLQELERVYGWSGSLVVSRHPENIGYSAAVNIGSRPALSLPREEVPFVFVTNSDVMFSPDLIPNLLRDVHEMTRHDATRMDELAAEVANEPSEYSPVLRRSLRVLRSTVNDNRLSTSALLPDRIRCASVKEREKAFSKHYGHFCAYYKSSCFTSVMLTRLAISTVGYFDENFYPAYVEDADYSLRLRLLGFQERYVLYGKFVHRGSSNICFSNEMELPDALWYRRVKSLMTNQPYVVMKWNGLKACCDGYKEPYDGMVPLDVWVKGEARIQRIRAHGHDEEQGVPRAEYDRTLFTL
;
A
#
# COMPACT_ATOMS: atom_id res chain seq x y z
N MET A 1 5.17 -10.41 -6.40
CA MET A 1 4.34 -10.79 -5.24
C MET A 1 5.04 -10.27 -4.00
N VAL A 2 4.34 -9.53 -3.15
CA VAL A 2 4.89 -8.83 -1.98
C VAL A 2 4.22 -9.37 -0.73
N PHE A 3 5.03 -9.84 0.21
CA PHE A 3 4.60 -10.34 1.52
C PHE A 3 5.15 -9.47 2.64
N PRO A 4 4.31 -8.69 3.33
CA PRO A 4 4.65 -8.05 4.60
C PRO A 4 4.51 -9.09 5.72
N LEU A 5 5.61 -9.43 6.38
CA LEU A 5 5.71 -10.50 7.38
C LEU A 5 6.10 -9.94 8.75
N MET A 6 5.52 -10.48 9.83
CA MET A 6 5.88 -10.11 11.20
C MET A 6 5.95 -11.33 12.13
N LEU A 7 4.81 -11.83 12.62
CA LEU A 7 4.72 -12.97 13.55
C LEU A 7 4.20 -14.26 12.87
N ASP A 8 3.91 -14.18 11.58
CA ASP A 8 3.06 -15.09 10.82
C ASP A 8 3.83 -16.05 9.92
N LEU A 9 5.03 -16.48 10.35
CA LEU A 9 5.88 -17.41 9.61
C LEU A 9 5.16 -18.70 9.18
N MET A 10 4.37 -19.30 10.08
CA MET A 10 3.66 -20.55 9.77
C MET A 10 2.57 -20.36 8.73
N ASP A 11 1.84 -19.24 8.79
CA ASP A 11 0.83 -18.92 7.79
C ASP A 11 1.50 -18.59 6.45
N PHE A 12 2.66 -17.90 6.47
CA PHE A 12 3.46 -17.65 5.27
C PHE A 12 3.88 -18.94 4.57
N GLN A 13 4.39 -19.93 5.32
CA GLN A 13 4.75 -21.23 4.76
C GLN A 13 3.54 -21.93 4.12
N ARG A 14 2.38 -21.86 4.75
CA ARG A 14 1.15 -22.47 4.22
C ARG A 14 0.70 -21.82 2.92
N VAL A 15 0.65 -20.50 2.85
CA VAL A 15 0.23 -19.81 1.63
C VAL A 15 1.26 -20.00 0.50
N MET A 16 2.57 -20.04 0.81
CA MET A 16 3.59 -20.34 -0.19
C MET A 16 3.43 -21.74 -0.79
N CYS A 17 3.07 -22.75 0.00
CA CYS A 17 2.71 -24.08 -0.49
C CYS A 17 1.38 -24.11 -1.26
N ASN A 18 0.54 -23.10 -1.12
CA ASN A 18 -0.76 -22.99 -1.80
C ASN A 18 -0.69 -22.25 -3.14
N ILE A 19 0.35 -21.46 -3.37
CA ILE A 19 0.55 -20.76 -4.65
C ILE A 19 0.99 -21.76 -5.72
N SER A 20 0.15 -21.94 -6.74
CA SER A 20 0.34 -22.90 -7.84
C SER A 20 0.84 -22.25 -9.14
N VAL A 21 1.09 -20.95 -9.13
CA VAL A 21 1.47 -20.17 -10.31
C VAL A 21 2.93 -19.71 -10.22
N PRO A 22 3.64 -19.53 -11.36
CA PRO A 22 4.99 -19.00 -11.34
C PRO A 22 5.02 -17.56 -10.82
N ILE A 23 6.03 -17.24 -10.02
CA ILE A 23 6.24 -15.90 -9.46
C ILE A 23 7.44 -15.27 -10.17
N ARG A 24 7.22 -14.16 -10.89
CA ARG A 24 8.30 -13.42 -11.58
C ARG A 24 9.31 -12.80 -10.60
N LEU A 25 8.79 -12.22 -9.51
CA LEU A 25 9.58 -11.63 -8.44
C LEU A 25 8.81 -11.79 -7.12
N LEU A 26 9.43 -12.46 -6.16
CA LEU A 26 8.95 -12.59 -4.79
C LEU A 26 9.70 -11.59 -3.91
N VAL A 27 8.97 -10.72 -3.22
CA VAL A 27 9.54 -9.75 -2.29
C VAL A 27 9.00 -10.03 -0.89
N LEU A 28 9.90 -10.39 0.02
CA LEU A 28 9.56 -10.71 1.41
C LEU A 28 10.06 -9.58 2.30
N LEU A 29 9.17 -8.99 3.09
CA LEU A 29 9.52 -7.91 4.01
C LEU A 29 9.31 -8.34 5.44
N GLN A 30 10.40 -8.45 6.18
CA GLN A 30 10.34 -8.66 7.61
C GLN A 30 10.12 -7.31 8.31
N ASN A 31 9.02 -7.19 9.03
CA ASN A 31 8.57 -5.98 9.72
C ASN A 31 8.58 -6.19 11.25
N GLY A 32 9.77 -6.42 11.79
CA GLY A 32 10.02 -6.82 13.17
C GLY A 32 11.33 -7.63 13.29
N ARG A 33 11.64 -8.10 14.49
CA ARG A 33 12.84 -8.85 14.86
C ARG A 33 12.59 -10.32 15.23
N GLU A 34 11.41 -10.87 14.94
CA GLU A 34 11.07 -12.27 15.23
C GLU A 34 12.14 -13.22 14.66
N ALA A 35 12.74 -14.02 15.54
CA ALA A 35 13.97 -14.74 15.26
C ALA A 35 13.77 -15.90 14.29
N MET A 36 12.66 -16.63 14.40
CA MET A 36 12.37 -17.76 13.53
C MET A 36 12.10 -17.31 12.09
N LEU A 37 11.38 -16.22 11.91
CA LEU A 37 11.17 -15.56 10.64
C LEU A 37 12.50 -15.09 10.05
N SER A 38 13.35 -14.45 10.87
CA SER A 38 14.69 -14.01 10.45
C SER A 38 15.53 -15.17 9.89
N LEU A 39 15.57 -16.29 10.61
CA LEU A 39 16.30 -17.49 10.21
C LEU A 39 15.72 -18.10 8.93
N CYS A 40 14.40 -18.20 8.82
CA CYS A 40 13.74 -18.72 7.62
C CYS A 40 14.07 -17.87 6.38
N LEU A 41 13.98 -16.55 6.50
CA LEU A 41 14.29 -15.63 5.41
C LEU A 41 15.78 -15.67 5.03
N GLN A 42 16.68 -15.83 6.01
CA GLN A 42 18.11 -15.99 5.76
C GLN A 42 18.41 -17.25 4.96
N GLU A 43 17.77 -18.38 5.30
CA GLU A 43 17.91 -19.61 4.53
C GLU A 43 17.31 -19.49 3.12
N LEU A 44 16.17 -18.82 2.95
CA LEU A 44 15.59 -18.57 1.63
C LEU A 44 16.50 -17.73 0.74
N GLU A 45 17.11 -16.67 1.27
CA GLU A 45 18.12 -15.90 0.53
C GLU A 45 19.36 -16.72 0.20
N ARG A 46 19.84 -17.54 1.13
CA ARG A 46 21.01 -18.41 0.88
C ARG A 46 20.76 -19.36 -0.28
N VAL A 47 19.54 -19.92 -0.38
CA VAL A 47 19.19 -20.91 -1.41
C VAL A 47 18.77 -20.26 -2.73
N TYR A 48 18.02 -19.15 -2.69
CA TYR A 48 17.36 -18.57 -3.87
C TYR A 48 17.77 -17.12 -4.19
N GLY A 49 18.57 -16.46 -3.35
CA GLY A 49 18.92 -15.05 -3.51
C GLY A 49 19.71 -14.73 -4.80
N TRP A 50 20.42 -15.72 -5.34
CA TRP A 50 21.15 -15.59 -6.61
C TRP A 50 20.23 -15.64 -7.85
N SER A 51 18.95 -16.02 -7.69
CA SER A 51 18.04 -16.23 -8.82
C SER A 51 17.57 -14.95 -9.52
N GLY A 52 17.71 -13.79 -8.90
CA GLY A 52 17.10 -12.54 -9.36
C GLY A 52 15.57 -12.49 -9.24
N SER A 53 14.95 -13.54 -8.68
CA SER A 53 13.49 -13.67 -8.50
C SER A 53 13.07 -13.61 -7.03
N LEU A 54 14.01 -13.45 -6.10
CA LEU A 54 13.76 -13.25 -4.67
C LEU A 54 14.47 -11.98 -4.20
N VAL A 55 13.73 -11.14 -3.48
CA VAL A 55 14.26 -10.00 -2.72
C VAL A 55 13.75 -10.12 -1.29
N VAL A 56 14.65 -10.03 -0.32
CA VAL A 56 14.27 -9.96 1.09
C VAL A 56 14.72 -8.62 1.66
N SER A 57 13.79 -7.91 2.29
CA SER A 57 14.07 -6.67 3.03
C SER A 57 13.81 -6.90 4.51
N ARG A 58 14.75 -6.52 5.37
CA ARG A 58 14.61 -6.68 6.82
C ARG A 58 14.56 -5.34 7.51
N HIS A 59 13.52 -5.17 8.32
CA HIS A 59 13.31 -4.01 9.18
C HIS A 59 13.14 -4.51 10.62
N PRO A 60 14.20 -4.47 11.45
CA PRO A 60 14.12 -4.90 12.85
C PRO A 60 13.13 -4.08 13.68
N GLU A 61 12.96 -2.81 13.31
CA GLU A 61 11.87 -1.97 13.79
C GLU A 61 10.63 -2.17 12.91
N ASN A 62 9.45 -2.17 13.54
CA ASN A 62 8.21 -2.22 12.79
C ASN A 62 7.95 -0.87 12.09
N ILE A 63 8.09 -0.85 10.76
CA ILE A 63 7.87 0.31 9.90
C ILE A 63 6.41 0.51 9.49
N GLY A 64 5.52 -0.41 9.88
CA GLY A 64 4.10 -0.41 9.54
C GLY A 64 3.81 -1.09 8.21
N TYR A 65 2.57 -1.53 8.03
CA TYR A 65 2.11 -2.31 6.87
C TYR A 65 2.24 -1.51 5.57
N SER A 66 1.73 -0.28 5.51
CA SER A 66 1.84 0.59 4.34
C SER A 66 3.29 0.75 3.87
N ALA A 67 4.21 1.03 4.79
CA ALA A 67 5.62 1.19 4.45
C ALA A 67 6.24 -0.12 3.95
N ALA A 68 5.90 -1.26 4.56
CA ALA A 68 6.36 -2.57 4.09
C ALA A 68 5.85 -2.87 2.66
N VAL A 69 4.57 -2.61 2.38
CA VAL A 69 4.01 -2.79 1.02
C VAL A 69 4.69 -1.85 0.02
N ASN A 70 4.90 -0.58 0.39
CA ASN A 70 5.55 0.42 -0.46
C ASN A 70 6.99 0.02 -0.80
N ILE A 71 7.81 -0.30 0.21
CA ILE A 71 9.19 -0.76 0.03
C ILE A 71 9.20 -2.03 -0.83
N GLY A 72 8.29 -2.97 -0.56
CA GLY A 72 8.20 -4.23 -1.31
C GLY A 72 7.80 -4.05 -2.78
N SER A 73 7.03 -3.03 -3.07
CA SER A 73 6.60 -2.72 -4.43
C SER A 73 7.71 -2.06 -5.25
N ARG A 74 8.63 -1.31 -4.64
CA ARG A 74 9.68 -0.56 -5.37
C ARG A 74 10.58 -1.45 -6.24
N PRO A 75 11.14 -2.59 -5.76
CA PRO A 75 11.90 -3.50 -6.62
C PRO A 75 11.08 -4.01 -7.80
N ALA A 76 9.81 -4.37 -7.57
CA ALA A 76 8.91 -4.84 -8.62
C ALA A 76 8.64 -3.75 -9.67
N LEU A 77 8.55 -2.49 -9.25
CA LEU A 77 8.35 -1.33 -10.13
C LEU A 77 9.62 -0.90 -10.88
N SER A 78 10.80 -1.31 -10.41
CA SER A 78 12.07 -1.06 -11.11
C SER A 78 12.30 -1.96 -12.33
N LEU A 79 11.62 -3.11 -12.40
CA LEU A 79 11.65 -3.99 -13.57
C LEU A 79 10.86 -3.39 -14.74
N PRO A 80 11.08 -3.86 -15.99
CA PRO A 80 10.25 -3.46 -17.12
C PRO A 80 8.77 -3.71 -16.86
N ARG A 81 7.90 -2.79 -17.30
CA ARG A 81 6.44 -2.90 -17.08
C ARG A 81 5.84 -4.10 -17.80
N GLU A 82 6.47 -4.53 -18.89
CA GLU A 82 6.09 -5.71 -19.67
C GLU A 82 6.28 -6.99 -18.83
N GLU A 83 7.29 -7.00 -17.95
CA GLU A 83 7.54 -8.11 -17.03
C GLU A 83 6.70 -8.01 -15.75
N VAL A 84 6.44 -6.79 -15.28
CA VAL A 84 5.68 -6.52 -14.05
C VAL A 84 4.56 -5.49 -14.31
N PRO A 85 3.45 -5.91 -14.95
CA PRO A 85 2.31 -5.03 -15.22
C PRO A 85 1.46 -4.76 -13.97
N PHE A 86 1.62 -5.55 -12.91
CA PHE A 86 0.92 -5.39 -11.64
C PHE A 86 1.79 -5.89 -10.48
N VAL A 87 1.44 -5.48 -9.26
CA VAL A 87 2.03 -5.98 -8.01
C VAL A 87 0.95 -6.73 -7.25
N PHE A 88 1.19 -8.01 -6.98
CA PHE A 88 0.33 -8.80 -6.11
C PHE A 88 0.80 -8.65 -4.66
N VAL A 89 0.01 -7.95 -3.83
CA VAL A 89 0.22 -7.79 -2.38
C VAL A 89 -0.71 -8.75 -1.66
N THR A 90 -0.20 -9.53 -0.72
CA THR A 90 -1.03 -10.47 0.03
C THR A 90 -0.53 -10.62 1.47
N ASN A 91 -1.48 -10.80 2.37
CA ASN A 91 -1.24 -11.30 3.71
C ASN A 91 -0.83 -12.77 3.64
N SER A 92 -0.27 -13.27 4.74
CA SER A 92 0.11 -14.67 4.89
C SER A 92 -1.02 -15.59 5.32
N ASP A 93 -2.10 -15.05 5.88
CA ASP A 93 -3.20 -15.82 6.46
C ASP A 93 -4.40 -16.02 5.50
N VAL A 94 -4.08 -16.15 4.22
CA VAL A 94 -5.02 -16.39 3.13
C VAL A 94 -4.75 -17.73 2.45
N MET A 95 -5.80 -18.30 1.85
CA MET A 95 -5.75 -19.52 1.06
C MET A 95 -6.65 -19.40 -0.16
N PHE A 96 -6.17 -19.93 -1.27
CA PHE A 96 -6.77 -19.88 -2.59
C PHE A 96 -7.11 -21.28 -3.07
N SER A 97 -8.26 -21.45 -3.72
CA SER A 97 -8.49 -22.65 -4.52
C SER A 97 -7.52 -22.67 -5.72
N PRO A 98 -7.15 -23.86 -6.23
CA PRO A 98 -6.14 -24.00 -7.28
C PRO A 98 -6.45 -23.21 -8.57
N ASP A 99 -7.72 -22.95 -8.85
CA ASP A 99 -8.22 -22.23 -10.02
C ASP A 99 -8.30 -20.71 -9.83
N LEU A 100 -8.27 -20.20 -8.60
CA LEU A 100 -8.52 -18.78 -8.33
C LEU A 100 -7.41 -17.89 -8.88
N ILE A 101 -6.14 -18.12 -8.47
CA ILE A 101 -5.02 -17.28 -8.91
C ILE A 101 -4.82 -17.37 -10.43
N PRO A 102 -4.81 -18.56 -11.08
CA PRO A 102 -4.68 -18.66 -12.53
C PRO A 102 -5.76 -17.86 -13.30
N ASN A 103 -7.02 -17.94 -12.87
CA ASN A 103 -8.09 -17.19 -13.50
C ASN A 103 -7.94 -15.67 -13.25
N LEU A 104 -7.54 -15.26 -12.05
CA LEU A 104 -7.27 -13.85 -11.74
C LEU A 104 -6.12 -13.27 -12.57
N LEU A 105 -5.05 -14.04 -12.78
CA LEU A 105 -3.95 -13.64 -13.66
C LEU A 105 -4.42 -13.43 -15.10
N ARG A 106 -5.27 -14.33 -15.62
CA ARG A 106 -5.86 -14.17 -16.95
C ARG A 106 -6.67 -12.87 -17.05
N ASP A 107 -7.57 -12.62 -16.09
CA ASP A 107 -8.39 -11.41 -16.05
C ASP A 107 -7.50 -10.15 -16.01
N VAL A 108 -6.48 -10.10 -15.15
CA VAL A 108 -5.57 -8.96 -15.05
C VAL A 108 -4.85 -8.72 -16.38
N HIS A 109 -4.25 -9.74 -16.98
CA HIS A 109 -3.53 -9.58 -18.26
C HIS A 109 -4.44 -9.13 -19.40
N GLU A 110 -5.66 -9.68 -19.49
CA GLU A 110 -6.60 -9.32 -20.56
C GLU A 110 -7.13 -7.90 -20.40
N MET A 111 -7.48 -7.51 -19.17
CA MET A 111 -8.15 -6.25 -18.87
C MET A 111 -7.19 -5.06 -18.74
N THR A 112 -5.90 -5.30 -18.55
CA THR A 112 -4.87 -4.25 -18.45
C THR A 112 -4.00 -4.12 -19.72
N ARG A 113 -4.35 -4.82 -20.80
CA ARG A 113 -3.55 -4.84 -22.05
C ARG A 113 -3.25 -3.46 -22.66
N HIS A 114 -4.06 -2.45 -22.34
CA HIS A 114 -3.93 -1.08 -22.84
C HIS A 114 -3.23 -0.13 -21.85
N ASP A 115 -2.90 -0.61 -20.65
CA ASP A 115 -2.32 0.23 -19.60
C ASP A 115 -0.93 0.74 -19.98
N ALA A 116 -0.14 -0.06 -20.71
CA ALA A 116 1.19 0.34 -21.17
C ALA A 116 1.16 1.61 -22.04
N THR A 117 0.28 1.65 -23.05
CA THR A 117 0.08 2.84 -23.90
C THR A 117 -0.36 4.03 -23.06
N ARG A 118 -1.29 3.83 -22.12
CA ARG A 118 -1.76 4.91 -21.26
C ARG A 118 -0.65 5.47 -20.37
N MET A 119 0.21 4.60 -19.85
CA MET A 119 1.37 5.01 -19.06
C MET A 119 2.38 5.80 -19.91
N ASP A 120 2.62 5.42 -21.16
CA ASP A 120 3.49 6.17 -22.07
C ASP A 120 2.97 7.59 -22.35
N GLU A 121 1.67 7.72 -22.63
CA GLU A 121 1.02 9.03 -22.80
C GLU A 121 1.20 9.92 -21.55
N LEU A 122 0.95 9.37 -20.37
CA LEU A 122 1.08 10.10 -19.10
C LEU A 122 2.52 10.47 -18.81
N ALA A 123 3.48 9.58 -19.09
CA ALA A 123 4.91 9.85 -18.92
C ALA A 123 5.36 10.99 -19.84
N ALA A 124 4.93 10.97 -21.11
CA ALA A 124 5.21 12.04 -22.06
C ALA A 124 4.58 13.39 -21.64
N GLU A 125 3.37 13.37 -21.11
CA GLU A 125 2.70 14.56 -20.58
C GLU A 125 3.45 15.11 -19.36
N VAL A 126 3.72 14.27 -18.37
CA VAL A 126 4.41 14.65 -17.13
C VAL A 126 5.82 15.19 -17.40
N ALA A 127 6.55 14.61 -18.35
CA ALA A 127 7.89 15.07 -18.72
C ALA A 127 7.90 16.50 -19.29
N ASN A 128 6.78 16.93 -19.87
CA ASN A 128 6.64 18.22 -20.54
C ASN A 128 5.63 19.15 -19.85
N GLU A 129 5.17 18.83 -18.64
CA GLU A 129 4.03 19.54 -18.04
C GLU A 129 4.39 20.98 -17.65
N PRO A 130 3.62 21.99 -18.13
CA PRO A 130 3.74 23.35 -17.63
C PRO A 130 3.07 23.44 -16.26
N SER A 131 3.64 24.23 -15.35
CA SER A 131 3.08 24.47 -13.99
C SER A 131 1.85 25.39 -13.98
N GLU A 132 1.09 25.46 -15.07
CA GLU A 132 0.03 26.45 -15.29
C GLU A 132 -1.25 26.17 -14.49
N TYR A 133 -1.51 24.89 -14.20
CA TYR A 133 -2.69 24.42 -13.45
C TYR A 133 -2.53 24.51 -11.94
N SER A 134 -1.30 24.66 -11.46
CA SER A 134 -1.01 24.89 -10.05
C SER A 134 -1.62 26.22 -9.55
N PRO A 135 -1.97 26.34 -8.25
CA PRO A 135 -2.51 27.57 -7.67
C PRO A 135 -1.63 28.79 -8.01
N VAL A 136 -2.20 29.99 -8.12
CA VAL A 136 -1.50 31.21 -8.60
C VAL A 136 -0.16 31.46 -7.89
N LEU A 137 -0.06 31.15 -6.59
CA LEU A 137 1.16 31.26 -5.78
C LEU A 137 2.27 30.26 -6.16
N ARG A 138 1.96 29.19 -6.91
CA ARG A 138 2.87 28.12 -7.37
C ARG A 138 3.01 28.07 -8.90
N ARG A 139 2.35 28.96 -9.65
CA ARG A 139 2.46 29.09 -11.12
C ARG A 139 3.85 29.57 -11.51
N SER A 140 4.79 28.66 -11.66
CA SER A 140 6.17 28.79 -12.20
C SER A 140 7.09 27.70 -11.64
N LEU A 141 6.67 26.98 -10.60
CA LEU A 141 7.41 25.87 -10.01
C LEU A 141 7.00 24.56 -10.67
N ARG A 142 7.98 23.76 -11.11
CA ARG A 142 7.71 22.38 -11.53
C ARG A 142 6.95 21.67 -10.43
N VAL A 143 5.95 20.90 -10.83
CA VAL A 143 5.20 20.02 -9.96
C VAL A 143 6.16 19.15 -9.16
N LEU A 144 6.01 19.17 -7.84
CA LEU A 144 6.84 18.38 -6.95
C LEU A 144 6.51 16.90 -7.13
N ARG A 145 7.53 16.09 -7.46
CA ARG A 145 7.42 14.64 -7.61
C ARG A 145 8.46 13.95 -6.72
N SER A 146 7.98 13.21 -5.73
CA SER A 146 8.80 12.36 -4.88
C SER A 146 9.47 11.27 -5.70
N THR A 147 10.76 11.09 -5.46
CA THR A 147 11.57 9.99 -5.95
C THR A 147 11.45 8.77 -5.02
N VAL A 148 11.96 7.63 -5.47
CA VAL A 148 12.04 6.40 -4.63
C VAL A 148 12.89 6.58 -3.37
N ASN A 149 13.74 7.61 -3.32
CA ASN A 149 14.59 7.94 -2.18
C ASN A 149 13.92 8.89 -1.19
N ASP A 150 12.81 9.52 -1.56
CA ASP A 150 12.06 10.39 -0.66
C ASP A 150 11.30 9.54 0.35
N ASN A 151 11.64 9.73 1.63
CA ASN A 151 11.02 9.02 2.76
C ASN A 151 10.04 9.91 3.55
N ARG A 152 9.90 11.19 3.19
CA ARG A 152 9.05 12.17 3.89
C ARG A 152 7.85 12.62 3.07
N LEU A 153 7.95 12.69 1.76
CA LEU A 153 6.87 13.12 0.87
C LEU A 153 6.61 12.00 -0.13
N SER A 154 5.33 11.68 -0.34
CA SER A 154 4.90 10.82 -1.43
C SER A 154 3.98 11.60 -2.35
N THR A 155 4.23 11.46 -3.64
CA THR A 155 3.41 11.96 -4.75
C THR A 155 3.44 10.93 -5.88
N SER A 156 2.45 10.94 -6.76
CA SER A 156 2.44 10.02 -7.91
C SER A 156 3.48 10.36 -8.97
N ALA A 157 4.11 9.32 -9.52
CA ALA A 157 5.08 9.45 -10.60
C ALA A 157 4.44 9.95 -11.92
N LEU A 158 3.22 9.49 -12.24
CA LEU A 158 2.58 9.65 -13.54
C LEU A 158 1.22 10.38 -13.47
N LEU A 159 0.84 10.98 -12.35
CA LEU A 159 -0.37 11.81 -12.30
C LEU A 159 -0.06 13.23 -12.80
N PRO A 160 -0.56 13.67 -13.97
CA PRO A 160 -0.31 15.00 -14.49
C PRO A 160 -1.04 16.07 -13.66
N ASP A 161 -0.49 17.28 -13.62
CA ASP A 161 -1.07 18.39 -12.82
C ASP A 161 -2.51 18.70 -13.20
N ARG A 162 -2.85 18.63 -14.51
CA ARG A 162 -4.23 18.85 -14.97
C ARG A 162 -5.22 17.87 -14.34
N ILE A 163 -4.81 16.61 -14.11
CA ILE A 163 -5.68 15.62 -13.45
C ILE A 163 -5.70 15.91 -11.97
N ARG A 164 -4.52 16.15 -11.37
CA ARG A 164 -4.39 16.43 -9.93
C ARG A 164 -5.28 17.59 -9.48
N CYS A 165 -5.30 18.68 -10.24
CA CYS A 165 -6.04 19.91 -9.94
C CYS A 165 -7.45 19.96 -10.54
N ALA A 166 -7.87 18.93 -11.30
CA ALA A 166 -9.22 18.89 -11.87
C ALA A 166 -10.29 18.68 -10.79
N SER A 167 -11.52 19.08 -11.10
CA SER A 167 -12.66 18.84 -10.21
C SER A 167 -12.88 17.33 -9.99
N VAL A 168 -13.54 16.95 -8.90
CA VAL A 168 -13.90 15.53 -8.63
C VAL A 168 -14.57 14.87 -9.84
N LYS A 169 -15.57 15.54 -10.43
CA LYS A 169 -16.34 15.02 -11.58
C LYS A 169 -15.50 14.79 -12.84
N GLU A 170 -14.42 15.55 -13.00
CA GLU A 170 -13.51 15.41 -14.14
C GLU A 170 -12.48 14.30 -13.87
N ARG A 171 -11.95 14.22 -12.65
CA ARG A 171 -11.02 13.15 -12.25
C ARG A 171 -11.66 11.77 -12.30
N GLU A 172 -12.93 11.62 -11.93
CA GLU A 172 -13.68 10.37 -12.03
C GLU A 172 -13.74 9.81 -13.47
N LYS A 173 -13.45 10.63 -14.49
CA LYS A 173 -13.41 10.18 -15.89
C LYS A 173 -12.01 9.78 -16.34
N ALA A 174 -10.96 10.23 -15.63
CA ALA A 174 -9.57 10.15 -16.08
C ALA A 174 -9.09 8.71 -16.31
N PHE A 175 -9.55 7.77 -15.47
CA PHE A 175 -9.19 6.35 -15.54
C PHE A 175 -10.41 5.42 -15.60
N SER A 176 -11.58 5.93 -16.00
CA SER A 176 -12.87 5.19 -16.04
C SER A 176 -12.88 3.92 -16.91
N LYS A 177 -11.90 3.76 -17.81
CA LYS A 177 -11.73 2.59 -18.68
C LYS A 177 -10.64 1.63 -18.20
N HIS A 178 -9.97 1.94 -17.10
CA HIS A 178 -8.84 1.17 -16.58
C HIS A 178 -9.20 0.57 -15.21
N TYR A 179 -8.63 -0.60 -14.93
CA TYR A 179 -8.80 -1.26 -13.64
C TYR A 179 -7.68 -0.83 -12.68
N GLY A 180 -8.08 -0.47 -11.47
CA GLY A 180 -7.15 -0.08 -10.42
C GLY A 180 -6.57 -1.28 -9.69
N HIS A 181 -7.45 -2.25 -9.41
CA HIS A 181 -7.08 -3.45 -8.68
C HIS A 181 -8.02 -4.62 -8.99
N PHE A 182 -7.52 -5.80 -8.66
CA PHE A 182 -8.21 -7.08 -8.79
C PHE A 182 -8.07 -7.87 -7.50
N CYS A 183 -9.18 -8.41 -6.98
CA CYS A 183 -9.16 -9.23 -5.77
C CYS A 183 -10.31 -10.23 -5.75
N ALA A 184 -10.11 -11.32 -5.00
CA ALA A 184 -11.19 -12.21 -4.64
C ALA A 184 -12.13 -11.49 -3.66
N TYR A 185 -13.44 -11.56 -3.90
CA TYR A 185 -14.41 -10.94 -3.02
C TYR A 185 -14.47 -11.66 -1.67
N TYR A 186 -14.22 -10.94 -0.58
CA TYR A 186 -14.35 -11.48 0.78
C TYR A 186 -14.94 -10.46 1.74
N LYS A 187 -16.19 -10.64 2.18
CA LYS A 187 -16.84 -9.85 3.25
C LYS A 187 -16.58 -8.34 3.16
N SER A 188 -16.66 -7.76 1.96
CA SER A 188 -16.42 -6.33 1.70
C SER A 188 -14.98 -5.83 1.94
N SER A 189 -13.99 -6.73 2.04
CA SER A 189 -12.56 -6.43 2.18
C SER A 189 -11.78 -7.07 1.03
N CYS A 190 -10.96 -6.27 0.35
CA CYS A 190 -10.26 -6.65 -0.89
C CYS A 190 -8.74 -6.74 -0.73
N PHE A 191 -8.16 -5.98 0.22
CA PHE A 191 -6.70 -5.74 0.25
C PHE A 191 -5.91 -6.70 1.14
N THR A 192 -6.57 -7.68 1.78
CA THR A 192 -5.87 -8.84 2.37
C THR A 192 -5.14 -9.67 1.30
N SER A 193 -5.59 -9.61 0.04
CA SER A 193 -4.95 -10.24 -1.12
C SER A 193 -5.40 -9.52 -2.39
N VAL A 194 -4.57 -8.61 -2.91
CA VAL A 194 -4.93 -7.70 -4.01
C VAL A 194 -3.81 -7.61 -5.05
N MET A 195 -4.20 -7.66 -6.33
CA MET A 195 -3.34 -7.31 -7.45
C MET A 195 -3.58 -5.84 -7.81
N LEU A 196 -2.61 -4.98 -7.54
CA LEU A 196 -2.63 -3.56 -7.89
C LEU A 196 -1.98 -3.36 -9.26
N THR A 197 -2.66 -2.69 -10.18
CA THR A 197 -2.09 -2.44 -11.51
C THR A 197 -0.94 -1.44 -11.40
N ARG A 198 0.08 -1.59 -12.26
CA ARG A 198 1.20 -0.64 -12.28
C ARG A 198 0.71 0.76 -12.64
N LEU A 199 -0.29 0.88 -13.52
CA LEU A 199 -0.94 2.15 -13.84
C LEU A 199 -1.53 2.81 -12.59
N ALA A 200 -2.26 2.06 -11.76
CA ALA A 200 -2.80 2.57 -10.50
C ALA A 200 -1.71 3.03 -9.54
N ILE A 201 -0.68 2.22 -9.28
CA ILE A 201 0.40 2.61 -8.36
C ILE A 201 1.11 3.88 -8.85
N SER A 202 1.28 4.00 -10.17
CA SER A 202 2.00 5.12 -10.77
C SER A 202 1.20 6.44 -10.76
N THR A 203 -0.14 6.39 -10.69
CA THR A 203 -1.01 7.59 -10.77
C THR A 203 -1.75 7.90 -9.47
N VAL A 204 -2.07 6.90 -8.66
CA VAL A 204 -2.68 7.06 -7.32
C VAL A 204 -1.60 7.27 -6.25
N GLY A 205 -0.40 6.75 -6.50
CA GLY A 205 0.74 6.82 -5.61
C GLY A 205 0.77 5.62 -4.66
N TYR A 206 1.64 5.71 -3.66
CA TYR A 206 1.83 4.65 -2.68
C TYR A 206 0.72 4.62 -1.61
N PHE A 207 0.72 3.58 -0.77
CA PHE A 207 -0.08 3.57 0.46
C PHE A 207 0.39 4.68 1.41
N ASP A 208 -0.55 5.35 2.08
CA ASP A 208 -0.20 6.39 3.03
C ASP A 208 0.40 5.79 4.30
N GLU A 209 1.69 6.07 4.53
CA GLU A 209 2.47 5.52 5.64
C GLU A 209 2.08 6.07 7.01
N ASN A 210 1.18 7.06 7.06
CA ASN A 210 0.66 7.57 8.32
C ASN A 210 -0.46 6.72 8.93
N PHE A 211 -1.05 5.79 8.16
CA PHE A 211 -1.87 4.70 8.68
C PHE A 211 -0.96 3.66 9.33
N TYR A 212 -0.55 3.96 10.56
CA TYR A 212 0.47 3.23 11.30
C TYR A 212 -0.12 2.63 12.60
N PRO A 213 0.28 1.41 13.00
CA PRO A 213 1.15 0.49 12.25
C PRO A 213 0.41 -0.27 11.14
N ALA A 214 -0.92 -0.28 11.13
CA ALA A 214 -1.76 -0.92 10.11
C ALA A 214 -3.24 -0.48 10.23
N TYR A 215 -4.05 -0.95 9.29
CA TYR A 215 -5.47 -0.70 9.06
C TYR A 215 -5.82 0.69 8.54
N VAL A 216 -6.85 0.72 7.70
CA VAL A 216 -7.41 1.88 6.99
C VAL A 216 -6.62 2.28 5.74
N GLU A 217 -5.38 1.82 5.58
CA GLU A 217 -4.59 2.07 4.37
C GLU A 217 -5.25 1.54 3.09
N ASP A 218 -5.98 0.43 3.20
CA ASP A 218 -6.73 -0.18 2.12
C ASP A 218 -7.95 0.67 1.74
N ALA A 219 -8.74 1.08 2.72
CA ALA A 219 -9.89 1.97 2.52
C ALA A 219 -9.45 3.31 1.92
N ASP A 220 -8.37 3.90 2.43
CA ASP A 220 -7.76 5.12 1.89
C ASP A 220 -7.35 4.94 0.43
N TYR A 221 -6.63 3.85 0.10
CA TYR A 221 -6.19 3.58 -1.27
C TYR A 221 -7.37 3.36 -2.22
N SER A 222 -8.39 2.60 -1.80
CA SER A 222 -9.63 2.41 -2.56
C SER A 222 -10.38 3.71 -2.81
N LEU A 223 -10.47 4.61 -1.82
CA LEU A 223 -11.10 5.91 -2.02
C LEU A 223 -10.33 6.76 -3.05
N ARG A 224 -9.00 6.80 -2.96
CA ARG A 224 -8.16 7.51 -3.93
C ARG A 224 -8.27 6.93 -5.35
N LEU A 225 -8.38 5.61 -5.49
CA LEU A 225 -8.64 4.95 -6.77
C LEU A 225 -9.95 5.41 -7.40
N ARG A 226 -11.04 5.41 -6.61
CA ARG A 226 -12.37 5.83 -7.07
C ARG A 226 -12.41 7.30 -7.46
N LEU A 227 -11.71 8.17 -6.73
CA LEU A 227 -11.61 9.59 -7.08
C LEU A 227 -10.90 9.84 -8.42
N LEU A 228 -10.02 8.94 -8.85
CA LEU A 228 -9.41 8.94 -10.18
C LEU A 228 -10.24 8.19 -11.23
N GLY A 229 -11.36 7.59 -10.84
CA GLY A 229 -12.26 6.87 -11.73
C GLY A 229 -11.86 5.45 -12.05
N PHE A 230 -10.87 4.86 -11.37
CA PHE A 230 -10.49 3.48 -11.64
C PHE A 230 -11.65 2.51 -11.36
N GLN A 231 -11.76 1.48 -12.20
CA GLN A 231 -12.66 0.36 -11.95
C GLN A 231 -12.03 -0.61 -10.94
N GLU A 232 -12.89 -1.18 -10.09
CA GLU A 232 -12.50 -2.19 -9.10
C GLU A 232 -13.03 -3.56 -9.56
N ARG A 233 -12.16 -4.56 -9.68
CA ARG A 233 -12.54 -5.91 -10.12
C ARG A 233 -12.59 -6.87 -8.94
N TYR A 234 -13.80 -7.16 -8.49
CA TYR A 234 -14.07 -8.20 -7.50
C TYR A 234 -14.47 -9.49 -8.20
N VAL A 235 -13.75 -10.58 -7.95
CA VAL A 235 -14.04 -11.88 -8.55
C VAL A 235 -14.74 -12.80 -7.55
N LEU A 236 -15.69 -13.60 -8.07
CA LEU A 236 -16.50 -14.54 -7.29
C LEU A 236 -16.23 -16.01 -7.66
N TYR A 237 -15.31 -16.26 -8.59
CA TYR A 237 -14.89 -17.61 -8.94
C TYR A 237 -13.79 -18.10 -7.99
N GLY A 238 -13.71 -19.43 -7.85
CA GLY A 238 -12.81 -20.07 -6.90
C GLY A 238 -13.23 -19.83 -5.44
N LYS A 239 -12.54 -20.51 -4.53
CA LYS A 239 -12.71 -20.33 -3.08
C LYS A 239 -11.55 -19.50 -2.54
N PHE A 240 -11.88 -18.43 -1.84
CA PHE A 240 -10.92 -17.63 -1.09
C PHE A 240 -11.23 -17.73 0.40
N VAL A 241 -10.22 -18.08 1.20
CA VAL A 241 -10.34 -18.16 2.65
C VAL A 241 -9.33 -17.19 3.24
N HIS A 242 -9.83 -16.26 4.04
CA HIS A 242 -9.01 -15.40 4.89
C HIS A 242 -9.29 -15.82 6.34
N ARG A 243 -8.26 -16.37 7.00
CA ARG A 243 -8.34 -16.79 8.41
C ARG A 243 -8.58 -15.56 9.30
N GLY A 244 -7.89 -14.48 8.98
CA GLY A 244 -8.09 -13.15 9.55
C GLY A 244 -7.42 -12.99 10.91
N SER A 245 -6.89 -11.78 11.13
CA SER A 245 -6.33 -11.34 12.41
C SER A 245 -5.18 -12.21 12.93
N SER A 246 -4.45 -12.94 12.09
CA SER A 246 -3.46 -13.91 12.56
C SER A 246 -2.34 -13.26 13.38
N ASN A 247 -1.76 -12.15 12.92
CA ASN A 247 -0.80 -11.37 13.71
C ASN A 247 -1.39 -10.87 15.04
N ILE A 248 -2.69 -10.55 15.10
CA ILE A 248 -3.34 -10.17 16.38
C ILE A 248 -3.42 -11.39 17.31
N CYS A 249 -3.91 -12.52 16.81
CA CYS A 249 -4.03 -13.75 17.59
C CYS A 249 -2.67 -14.19 18.13
N PHE A 250 -1.65 -14.27 17.26
CA PHE A 250 -0.28 -14.59 17.66
C PHE A 250 0.26 -13.59 18.69
N SER A 251 0.02 -12.29 18.49
CA SER A 251 0.48 -11.30 19.47
C SER A 251 -0.15 -11.49 20.85
N ASN A 252 -1.37 -12.03 20.95
CA ASN A 252 -2.03 -12.30 22.23
C ASN A 252 -1.55 -13.59 22.91
N GLU A 253 -1.03 -14.53 22.14
CA GLU A 253 -0.60 -15.84 22.63
C GLU A 253 0.91 -15.90 22.94
N MET A 254 1.70 -14.96 22.42
CA MET A 254 3.16 -14.96 22.49
C MET A 254 3.71 -13.89 23.44
N GLU A 255 4.73 -14.26 24.21
CA GLU A 255 5.51 -13.34 25.06
C GLU A 255 6.85 -12.96 24.40
N LEU A 256 6.81 -12.71 23.08
CA LEU A 256 7.95 -12.22 22.31
C LEU A 256 7.99 -10.68 22.33
N PRO A 257 9.17 -10.04 22.23
CA PRO A 257 9.27 -8.57 22.21
C PRO A 257 8.38 -7.91 21.14
N ASP A 258 8.31 -8.46 19.93
CA ASP A 258 7.48 -7.91 18.85
C ASP A 258 5.98 -8.12 19.10
N ALA A 259 5.60 -9.23 19.74
CA ALA A 259 4.22 -9.49 20.14
C ALA A 259 3.75 -8.49 21.20
N LEU A 260 4.58 -8.27 22.24
CA LEU A 260 4.37 -7.24 23.27
C LEU A 260 4.27 -5.84 22.65
N TRP A 261 5.21 -5.50 21.78
CA TRP A 261 5.23 -4.24 21.06
C TRP A 261 3.94 -4.03 20.26
N TYR A 262 3.53 -5.04 19.48
CA TYR A 262 2.33 -4.95 18.65
C TYR A 262 1.06 -4.79 19.49
N ARG A 263 0.93 -5.51 20.62
CA ARG A 263 -0.21 -5.36 21.55
C ARG A 263 -0.32 -3.93 22.07
N ARG A 264 0.78 -3.35 22.54
CA ARG A 264 0.84 -1.96 23.04
C ARG A 264 0.47 -0.97 21.96
N VAL A 265 1.11 -1.01 20.80
CA VAL A 265 0.85 -0.06 19.71
C VAL A 265 -0.58 -0.19 19.18
N LYS A 266 -1.09 -1.42 19.01
CA LYS A 266 -2.47 -1.66 18.57
C LYS A 266 -3.50 -1.04 19.51
N SER A 267 -3.24 -1.10 20.83
CA SER A 267 -4.14 -0.53 21.84
C SER A 267 -4.33 0.99 21.71
N LEU A 268 -3.38 1.69 21.10
CA LEU A 268 -3.45 3.13 20.88
C LEU A 268 -4.45 3.55 19.80
N MET A 269 -4.82 2.63 18.89
CA MET A 269 -5.75 2.89 17.79
C MET A 269 -5.41 4.16 16.98
N THR A 270 -4.11 4.43 16.74
CA THR A 270 -3.65 5.72 16.20
C THR A 270 -4.07 6.01 14.75
N ASN A 271 -4.62 5.02 14.06
CA ASN A 271 -5.22 5.15 12.74
C ASN A 271 -6.58 5.88 12.77
N GLN A 272 -7.36 5.75 13.84
CA GLN A 272 -8.67 6.40 14.00
C GLN A 272 -8.58 7.94 13.98
N PRO A 273 -7.75 8.60 14.81
CA PRO A 273 -7.63 10.05 14.74
C PRO A 273 -7.09 10.52 13.38
N TYR A 274 -6.22 9.73 12.74
CA TYR A 274 -5.68 10.07 11.42
C TYR A 274 -6.73 9.97 10.30
N VAL A 275 -7.55 8.91 10.27
CA VAL A 275 -8.63 8.81 9.27
C VAL A 275 -9.70 9.88 9.47
N VAL A 276 -10.03 10.23 10.71
CA VAL A 276 -10.95 11.34 10.98
C VAL A 276 -10.37 12.65 10.48
N MET A 277 -9.09 12.90 10.69
CA MET A 277 -8.45 14.09 10.14
C MET A 277 -8.42 14.10 8.61
N LYS A 278 -8.09 12.97 7.97
CA LYS A 278 -7.93 12.90 6.51
C LYS A 278 -9.25 12.86 5.76
N TRP A 279 -10.26 12.18 6.28
CA TRP A 279 -11.51 11.88 5.56
C TRP A 279 -12.77 12.30 6.31
N ASN A 280 -12.66 12.90 7.49
CA ASN A 280 -13.79 13.19 8.39
C ASN A 280 -14.62 11.93 8.73
N GLY A 281 -13.93 10.79 8.86
CA GLY A 281 -14.51 9.49 9.20
C GLY A 281 -14.31 8.44 8.11
N LEU A 282 -14.60 7.18 8.45
CA LEU A 282 -14.43 6.02 7.54
C LEU A 282 -15.51 5.94 6.44
N LYS A 283 -16.64 6.64 6.61
CA LYS A 283 -17.74 6.70 5.63
C LYS A 283 -17.58 7.88 4.66
N ALA A 284 -16.44 7.97 4.00
CA ALA A 284 -16.18 8.99 2.98
C ALA A 284 -17.24 9.00 1.83
N CYS A 285 -18.04 7.93 1.68
CA CYS A 285 -19.10 7.84 0.68
C CYS A 285 -20.47 8.42 1.09
N CYS A 286 -20.73 8.71 2.36
CA CYS A 286 -22.07 9.13 2.81
C CYS A 286 -22.07 10.47 3.56
N ASP A 287 -21.12 10.69 4.49
CA ASP A 287 -21.15 11.85 5.40
C ASP A 287 -19.76 12.50 5.65
N GLY A 288 -18.69 11.95 5.08
CA GLY A 288 -17.30 12.42 5.25
C GLY A 288 -16.84 13.42 4.18
N TYR A 289 -15.54 13.74 4.18
CA TYR A 289 -14.93 14.53 3.11
C TYR A 289 -14.92 13.73 1.80
N LYS A 290 -15.20 14.43 0.70
CA LYS A 290 -15.14 13.86 -0.66
C LYS A 290 -13.69 13.69 -1.14
N GLU A 291 -12.77 14.44 -0.56
CA GLU A 291 -11.35 14.43 -0.89
C GLU A 291 -10.50 14.41 0.39
N PRO A 292 -9.24 13.96 0.32
CA PRO A 292 -8.32 14.06 1.45
C PRO A 292 -8.23 15.48 1.99
N TYR A 293 -8.41 15.61 3.30
CA TYR A 293 -8.36 16.87 4.03
C TYR A 293 -9.27 17.95 3.43
N ASP A 294 -10.45 17.56 2.97
CA ASP A 294 -11.43 18.44 2.32
C ASP A 294 -10.86 19.18 1.08
N GLY A 295 -9.96 18.52 0.35
CA GLY A 295 -9.34 19.05 -0.87
C GLY A 295 -8.15 19.97 -0.62
N MET A 296 -7.71 20.15 0.64
CA MET A 296 -6.51 20.96 0.92
C MET A 296 -5.22 20.34 0.38
N VAL A 297 -5.15 19.00 0.34
CA VAL A 297 -3.99 18.26 -0.17
C VAL A 297 -4.46 17.39 -1.34
N PRO A 298 -3.73 17.34 -2.47
CA PRO A 298 -4.12 16.50 -3.58
C PRO A 298 -4.18 15.02 -3.21
N LEU A 299 -5.04 14.26 -3.88
CA LEU A 299 -5.33 12.88 -3.49
C LEU A 299 -4.10 11.96 -3.51
N ASP A 300 -3.14 12.21 -4.37
CA ASP A 300 -1.93 11.39 -4.52
C ASP A 300 -0.81 11.78 -3.54
N VAL A 301 -1.07 12.79 -2.71
CA VAL A 301 -0.05 13.40 -1.86
C VAL A 301 -0.28 13.08 -0.39
N TRP A 302 0.79 12.67 0.29
CA TRP A 302 0.84 12.64 1.74
C TRP A 302 2.26 12.90 2.22
N VAL A 303 2.36 13.50 3.40
CA VAL A 303 3.63 13.81 4.07
C VAL A 303 3.74 12.92 5.29
N LYS A 304 4.86 12.22 5.44
CA LYS A 304 5.10 11.31 6.55
C LYS A 304 5.25 12.08 7.86
N GLY A 305 4.38 11.81 8.81
CA GLY A 305 4.46 12.30 10.18
C GLY A 305 5.51 11.53 10.98
N GLU A 306 6.78 11.62 10.58
CA GLU A 306 7.88 10.82 11.14
C GLU A 306 7.99 10.96 12.66
N ALA A 307 7.94 12.18 13.19
CA ALA A 307 7.99 12.42 14.63
C ALA A 307 6.82 11.76 15.40
N ARG A 308 5.64 11.68 14.79
CA ARG A 308 4.48 10.96 15.35
C ARG A 308 4.74 9.46 15.36
N ILE A 309 5.22 8.90 14.25
CA ILE A 309 5.51 7.46 14.12
C ILE A 309 6.60 7.03 15.12
N GLN A 310 7.64 7.85 15.30
CA GLN A 310 8.72 7.58 16.26
C GLN A 310 8.22 7.50 17.71
N ARG A 311 7.34 8.42 18.14
CA ARG A 311 6.71 8.34 19.47
C ARG A 311 5.87 7.08 19.65
N ILE A 312 5.11 6.70 18.62
CA ILE A 312 4.30 5.47 18.66
C ILE A 312 5.19 4.23 18.80
N ARG A 313 6.34 4.19 18.10
CA ARG A 313 7.33 3.12 18.23
C ARG A 313 7.93 3.05 19.63
N ALA A 314 8.38 4.18 20.18
CA ALA A 314 8.94 4.29 21.52
C ALA A 314 7.94 3.80 22.58
N HIS A 315 6.67 4.19 22.47
CA HIS A 315 5.60 3.67 23.33
C HIS A 315 5.47 2.13 23.24
N GLY A 316 5.52 1.56 22.03
CA GLY A 316 5.51 0.12 21.86
C GLY A 316 6.66 -0.60 22.58
N HIS A 317 7.83 0.05 22.66
CA HIS A 317 9.00 -0.46 23.38
C HIS A 317 8.97 -0.22 24.90
N ASP A 318 7.91 0.40 25.43
CA ASP A 318 7.84 0.83 26.85
C ASP A 318 8.84 1.94 27.20
N GLU A 319 9.37 2.65 26.20
CA GLU A 319 10.35 3.72 26.40
C GLU A 319 9.67 5.05 26.77
N GLU A 320 8.41 5.23 26.34
CA GLU A 320 7.55 6.35 26.73
C GLU A 320 6.36 5.85 27.56
N GLN A 321 6.31 6.25 28.83
CA GLN A 321 5.18 5.95 29.72
C GLN A 321 3.99 6.89 29.45
N GLY A 322 2.81 6.32 29.24
CA GLY A 322 1.57 7.05 28.93
C GLY A 322 1.20 7.02 27.44
N VAL A 323 0.01 7.54 27.10
CA VAL A 323 -0.47 7.58 25.71
C VAL A 323 0.32 8.65 24.95
N PRO A 324 1.09 8.30 23.90
CA PRO A 324 1.87 9.28 23.16
C PRO A 324 0.94 10.26 22.45
N ARG A 325 1.39 11.50 22.23
CA ARG A 325 0.67 12.46 21.40
C ARG A 325 0.64 11.96 19.96
N ALA A 326 -0.44 11.27 19.61
CA ALA A 326 -0.68 10.61 18.32
C ALA A 326 -1.29 11.55 17.26
N GLU A 327 -1.46 12.82 17.59
CA GLU A 327 -1.92 13.85 16.65
C GLU A 327 -0.91 14.03 15.53
N TYR A 328 -1.44 14.12 14.30
CA TYR A 328 -0.65 14.45 13.13
C TYR A 328 -0.45 15.96 13.04
N ASP A 329 0.76 16.37 12.70
CA ASP A 329 1.12 17.77 12.57
C ASP A 329 0.52 18.36 11.28
N ARG A 330 -0.54 19.16 11.44
CA ARG A 330 -1.24 19.79 10.31
C ARG A 330 -0.40 20.85 9.60
N THR A 331 0.69 21.35 10.20
CA THR A 331 1.59 22.28 9.51
C THR A 331 2.24 21.65 8.28
N LEU A 332 2.32 20.31 8.25
CA LEU A 332 2.82 19.53 7.12
C LEU A 332 2.00 19.71 5.82
N PHE A 333 0.77 20.23 5.89
CA PHE A 333 -0.03 20.51 4.69
C PHE A 333 0.46 21.73 3.89
N THR A 334 1.33 22.55 4.46
CA THR A 334 1.76 23.81 3.85
C THR A 334 3.02 23.70 2.97
N LEU A 335 3.54 22.48 2.78
CA LEU A 335 4.74 22.19 1.98
C LEU A 335 4.60 22.54 0.49
#